data_AF-A0A1M3CH40-F1
#
_entry.id   AF-A0A1M3CH40-F1
#
_cell.length_a   1.000
_cell.length_b   1.000
_cell.length_c   1.000
_cell.angle_alpha   90.00
_cell.angle_beta   90.00
_cell.angle_gamma   90.00
#
_symmetry.space_group_name_H-M   'P 1'
#
loop_
_entity.id
_entity.type
_entity.pdbx_description
1 polymer ?
#
loop_
_entity_poly.entity_id
_entity_poly.type
_entity_poly.pdbx_seq_one_letter_code
_entity_poly.pdbx_strand_id
1 'polypeptide(L)'
;MSDEGARSMYFSDDALKQLADGYAAFGGKLNALLEKYILLELKNRRAREFAQQGFPRRLKVMARCITNVFEAIPPDRTELPSRDELTDATINIQSFIFNVFGAIDNLAWIWMAENGQKRADGTPIRDGYVGLGPDNTAVRGTLSQELQDYLKTLDDWFRYLTGLRHALAHRIPLYIPPYVIEEKDEAAYRDFEAKMAEAGRNGDFKEYDRLSAEQLRLGRFRPWIQHSFQENAKPLVFHAQMLADFNTVDEMALKMLGEYVSLANGGFTRLA
;
A
#
# COMPACT_ATOMS: atom_id res chain seq x y z
N MET A 1 24.83 6.19 36.87
CA MET A 1 23.66 5.44 36.38
C MET A 1 22.87 6.39 35.50
N SER A 2 23.34 6.56 34.27
CA SER A 2 22.75 7.42 33.26
C SER A 2 21.87 6.57 32.37
N ASP A 3 20.57 6.84 32.43
CA ASP A 3 19.56 6.58 31.40
C ASP A 3 19.94 5.48 30.39
N GLU A 4 19.65 4.22 30.75
CA GLU A 4 19.63 3.11 29.81
C GLU A 4 18.75 3.54 28.64
N GLY A 5 19.35 3.66 27.45
CA GLY A 5 18.70 4.21 26.26
C GLY A 5 17.37 3.54 25.98
N ALA A 6 16.30 4.15 26.50
CA ALA A 6 14.93 3.71 26.27
C ALA A 6 14.74 3.70 24.76
N ARG A 7 14.34 2.54 24.23
CA ARG A 7 13.96 2.41 22.83
C ARG A 7 12.78 3.34 22.60
N SER A 8 13.06 4.54 22.11
CA SER A 8 12.03 5.55 21.86
C SER A 8 11.05 5.01 20.83
N MET A 9 9.77 5.12 21.12
CA MET A 9 8.70 4.87 20.15
C MET A 9 8.93 5.70 18.88
N TYR A 10 8.58 5.14 17.73
CA TYR A 10 8.69 5.83 16.45
C TYR A 10 7.59 6.87 16.27
N PHE A 11 6.35 6.50 16.62
CA PHE A 11 5.20 7.38 16.55
C PHE A 11 5.06 8.18 17.84
N SER A 12 4.59 9.42 17.74
CA SER A 12 4.08 10.16 18.90
C SER A 12 2.76 9.57 19.39
N ASP A 13 2.37 9.87 20.63
CA ASP A 13 1.08 9.44 21.19
C ASP A 13 -0.11 9.87 20.32
N ASP A 14 -0.07 11.09 19.78
CA ASP A 14 -1.10 11.58 18.86
C ASP A 14 -1.16 10.77 17.56
N ALA A 15 0.00 10.39 17.01
CA ALA A 15 0.06 9.55 15.81
C ALA A 15 -0.41 8.12 16.10
N LEU A 16 -0.06 7.55 17.26
CA LEU A 16 -0.56 6.25 17.69
C LEU A 16 -2.08 6.26 17.84
N LYS A 17 -2.64 7.33 18.40
CA LYS A 17 -4.09 7.52 18.49
C LYS A 17 -4.74 7.59 17.10
N GLN A 18 -4.19 8.37 16.18
CA GLN A 18 -4.71 8.45 14.81
C GLN A 18 -4.67 7.10 14.08
N LEU A 19 -3.59 6.33 14.26
CA LEU A 19 -3.47 4.98 13.71
C LEU A 19 -4.50 4.03 14.31
N ALA A 20 -4.70 4.08 15.64
CA ALA A 20 -5.70 3.27 16.32
C ALA A 20 -7.12 3.61 15.86
N ASP A 21 -7.45 4.90 15.75
CA ASP A 21 -8.76 5.37 15.27
C ASP A 21 -9.00 4.94 13.81
N GLY A 22 -7.99 5.09 12.94
CA GLY A 22 -8.05 4.63 11.55
C GLY A 22 -8.20 3.11 11.44
N TYR A 23 -7.48 2.36 12.28
CA TYR A 23 -7.58 0.90 12.35
C TYR A 23 -8.96 0.44 12.87
N ALA A 24 -9.52 1.11 13.87
CA ALA A 24 -10.86 0.79 14.36
C ALA A 24 -11.95 1.10 13.32
N ALA A 25 -11.77 2.16 12.52
CA ALA A 25 -12.78 2.63 11.57
C ALA A 25 -12.84 1.83 10.26
N PHE A 26 -11.73 1.25 9.77
CA PHE A 26 -11.72 0.70 8.40
C PHE A 26 -12.67 -0.49 8.21
N GLY A 27 -12.95 -1.27 9.26
CA GLY A 27 -13.90 -2.39 9.18
C GLY A 27 -15.33 -1.94 8.83
N GLY A 28 -15.76 -0.80 9.37
CA GLY A 28 -17.04 -0.18 9.03
C GLY A 28 -17.08 0.28 7.57
N LYS A 29 -16.01 0.94 7.11
CA LYS A 29 -15.87 1.39 5.71
C LYS A 29 -15.91 0.22 4.73
N LEU A 30 -15.15 -0.84 5.03
CA LEU A 30 -15.14 -2.07 4.24
C LEU A 30 -16.56 -2.63 4.06
N ASN A 31 -17.29 -2.84 5.16
CA ASN A 31 -18.62 -3.44 5.10
C ASN A 31 -19.60 -2.58 4.29
N ALA A 32 -19.60 -1.26 4.52
CA ALA A 32 -20.45 -0.34 3.78
C ALA A 32 -20.14 -0.35 2.28
N LEU A 33 -18.86 -0.40 1.91
CA LEU A 33 -18.45 -0.41 0.51
C LEU A 33 -18.76 -1.75 -0.18
N LEU A 34 -18.55 -2.87 0.53
CA LEU A 34 -18.91 -4.21 0.04
C LEU A 34 -20.41 -4.30 -0.25
N GLU A 35 -21.26 -3.84 0.67
CA GLU A 35 -22.71 -3.84 0.50
C GLU A 35 -23.12 -3.05 -0.74
N LYS A 36 -22.62 -1.82 -0.89
CA LYS A 36 -22.92 -0.95 -2.04
C LYS A 36 -22.57 -1.59 -3.38
N TYR A 37 -21.41 -2.23 -3.50
CA TYR A 37 -20.97 -2.84 -4.77
C TYR A 37 -21.63 -4.20 -5.06
N ILE A 38 -21.96 -4.98 -4.04
CA ILE A 38 -22.69 -6.25 -4.21
C ILE A 38 -24.12 -5.98 -4.70
N LEU A 39 -24.77 -4.97 -4.13
CA LEU A 39 -26.15 -4.58 -4.45
C LEU A 39 -26.26 -3.66 -5.68
N LEU A 40 -25.13 -3.27 -6.27
CA LEU A 40 -25.11 -2.36 -7.42
C LEU A 40 -25.79 -3.01 -8.64
N GLU A 41 -26.89 -2.41 -9.08
CA GLU A 41 -27.63 -2.85 -10.26
C GLU A 41 -26.94 -2.35 -11.53
N LEU A 42 -26.26 -3.26 -12.23
CA LEU A 42 -25.58 -2.99 -13.50
C LEU A 42 -26.23 -3.80 -14.62
N LYS A 43 -26.34 -3.23 -15.82
CA LYS A 43 -26.96 -3.89 -16.99
C LYS A 43 -25.98 -4.88 -17.61
N ASN A 44 -24.69 -4.56 -17.64
CA ASN A 44 -23.67 -5.39 -18.26
C ASN A 44 -23.23 -6.54 -17.34
N ARG A 45 -23.26 -7.78 -17.86
CA ARG A 45 -22.85 -8.98 -17.10
C ARG A 45 -21.39 -8.94 -16.64
N ARG A 46 -20.48 -8.44 -17.48
CA ARG A 46 -19.05 -8.30 -17.15
C ARG A 46 -18.84 -7.22 -16.10
N ALA A 47 -19.58 -6.11 -16.17
CA ALA A 47 -19.54 -5.08 -15.13
C ALA A 47 -19.99 -5.64 -13.78
N ARG A 48 -21.10 -6.40 -13.74
CA ARG A 48 -21.56 -7.10 -12.53
C ARG A 48 -20.51 -8.05 -11.96
N GLU A 49 -19.82 -8.81 -12.81
CA GLU A 49 -18.78 -9.74 -12.34
C GLU A 49 -17.64 -8.99 -11.63
N PHE A 50 -17.13 -7.90 -12.20
CA PHE A 50 -16.12 -7.09 -11.52
C PHE A 50 -16.66 -6.42 -10.26
N ALA A 51 -17.90 -5.92 -10.27
CA ALA A 51 -18.50 -5.22 -9.13
C ALA A 51 -18.84 -6.15 -7.96
N GLN A 52 -19.30 -7.37 -8.22
CA GLN A 52 -19.76 -8.31 -7.20
C GLN A 52 -18.68 -9.30 -6.77
N GLN A 53 -17.68 -9.56 -7.62
CA GLN A 53 -16.62 -10.52 -7.35
C GLN A 53 -15.25 -9.85 -7.31
N GLY A 54 -14.84 -9.20 -8.39
CA GLY A 54 -13.49 -8.63 -8.53
C GLY A 54 -13.15 -7.66 -7.39
N PHE A 55 -13.81 -6.51 -7.40
CA PHE A 55 -13.54 -5.42 -6.47
C PHE A 55 -13.77 -5.82 -4.99
N PRO A 56 -14.91 -6.45 -4.61
CA PRO A 56 -15.14 -6.92 -3.24
C PRO A 56 -14.08 -7.90 -2.72
N ARG A 57 -13.60 -8.83 -3.56
CA ARG A 57 -12.54 -9.77 -3.16
C ARG A 57 -11.22 -9.04 -2.91
N ARG A 58 -10.88 -8.04 -3.74
CA ARG A 58 -9.68 -7.20 -3.54
C ARG A 58 -9.74 -6.44 -2.22
N LEU A 59 -10.88 -5.80 -1.91
CA LEU A 59 -11.07 -5.09 -0.65
C LEU A 59 -10.92 -5.99 0.58
N LYS A 60 -11.49 -7.20 0.53
CA LYS A 60 -11.35 -8.17 1.63
C LYS A 60 -9.91 -8.60 1.85
N VAL A 61 -9.13 -8.79 0.78
CA VAL A 61 -7.70 -9.10 0.89
C VAL A 61 -6.93 -7.92 1.46
N MET A 62 -7.19 -6.69 1.00
CA MET A 62 -6.57 -5.48 1.55
C MET A 62 -6.82 -5.34 3.05
N ALA A 63 -8.08 -5.49 3.47
CA ALA A 63 -8.47 -5.47 4.88
C ALA A 63 -7.74 -6.54 5.69
N ARG A 64 -7.66 -7.78 5.19
CA ARG A 64 -6.96 -8.85 5.88
C ARG A 64 -5.46 -8.57 6.00
N CYS A 65 -4.84 -8.01 4.97
CA CYS A 65 -3.43 -7.63 5.03
C CYS A 65 -3.17 -6.53 6.05
N ILE A 66 -4.05 -5.53 6.17
CA ILE A 66 -3.96 -4.50 7.23
C ILE A 66 -4.00 -5.15 8.61
N THR A 67 -4.99 -6.00 8.88
CA THR A 67 -5.10 -6.72 10.16
C THR A 67 -3.85 -7.52 10.47
N ASN A 68 -3.39 -8.37 9.55
CA ASN A 68 -2.21 -9.21 9.76
C ASN A 68 -0.95 -8.38 10.04
N VAL A 69 -0.77 -7.22 9.38
CA VAL A 69 0.40 -6.36 9.60
C VAL A 69 0.35 -5.68 10.96
N PHE A 70 -0.81 -5.13 11.35
CA PHE A 70 -0.98 -4.48 12.65
C PHE A 70 -0.86 -5.47 13.81
N GLU A 71 -1.27 -6.73 13.62
CA GLU A 71 -1.11 -7.80 14.60
C GLU A 71 0.35 -8.28 14.70
N ALA A 72 1.01 -8.51 13.56
CA ALA A 72 2.39 -9.01 13.55
C ALA A 72 3.41 -7.97 14.03
N ILE A 73 3.20 -6.69 13.67
CA ILE A 73 4.06 -5.59 14.05
C ILE A 73 3.18 -4.42 14.48
N PRO A 74 2.82 -4.30 15.76
CA PRO A 74 2.02 -3.18 16.27
C PRO A 74 2.72 -1.82 16.08
N PRO A 75 1.98 -0.72 15.87
CA PRO A 75 2.57 0.61 15.71
C PRO A 75 3.40 1.10 16.91
N ASP A 76 3.03 0.70 18.13
CA ASP A 76 3.70 1.06 19.38
C ASP A 76 4.90 0.17 19.73
N ARG A 77 5.22 -0.82 18.88
CA ARG A 77 6.36 -1.72 19.08
C ARG A 77 7.68 -0.97 19.12
N THR A 78 8.51 -1.28 20.11
CA THR A 78 9.85 -0.70 20.26
C THR A 78 10.96 -1.71 20.00
N GLU A 79 10.68 -3.01 20.17
CA GLU A 79 11.60 -4.11 19.96
C GLU A 79 11.78 -4.45 18.49
N LEU A 80 12.95 -5.02 18.15
CA LEU A 80 13.19 -5.56 16.81
C LEU A 80 12.22 -6.71 16.53
N PRO A 81 11.52 -6.71 15.37
CA PRO A 81 10.74 -7.85 14.95
C PRO A 81 11.63 -9.06 14.63
N SER A 82 11.12 -10.24 14.93
CA SER A 82 11.71 -11.50 14.51
C SER A 82 11.68 -11.61 12.98
N ARG A 83 12.53 -12.48 12.44
CA ARG A 83 12.60 -12.73 11.00
C ARG A 83 11.26 -13.19 10.42
N ASP A 84 10.52 -14.01 11.15
CA ASP A 84 9.23 -14.54 10.70
C ASP A 84 8.18 -13.41 10.68
N GLU A 85 8.12 -12.58 11.73
CA GLU A 85 7.24 -11.41 11.76
C GLU A 85 7.54 -10.43 10.61
N LEU A 86 8.82 -10.15 10.33
CA LEU A 86 9.23 -9.31 9.19
C LEU A 86 8.80 -9.91 7.86
N THR A 87 8.97 -11.21 7.68
CA THR A 87 8.66 -11.93 6.45
C THR A 87 7.16 -11.95 6.19
N ASP A 88 6.37 -12.32 7.21
CA ASP A 88 4.92 -12.39 7.12
C ASP A 88 4.29 -11.00 6.91
N ALA A 89 4.76 -9.98 7.64
CA ALA A 89 4.32 -8.61 7.42
C ALA A 89 4.67 -8.12 6.01
N THR A 90 5.89 -8.43 5.53
CA THR A 90 6.31 -8.09 4.16
C THR A 90 5.40 -8.73 3.12
N ILE A 91 5.09 -10.03 3.22
CA ILE A 91 4.18 -10.72 2.30
C ILE A 91 2.80 -10.03 2.28
N ASN A 92 2.28 -9.67 3.44
CA ASN A 92 0.99 -8.97 3.55
C ASN A 92 1.04 -7.58 2.93
N ILE A 93 2.11 -6.81 3.12
CA ILE A 93 2.27 -5.49 2.49
C ILE A 93 2.34 -5.62 0.97
N GLN A 94 3.14 -6.55 0.44
CA GLN A 94 3.24 -6.75 -1.00
C GLN A 94 1.89 -7.16 -1.60
N SER A 95 1.19 -8.08 -0.94
CA SER A 95 -0.17 -8.48 -1.32
C SER A 95 -1.14 -7.30 -1.26
N PHE A 96 -1.10 -6.50 -0.20
CA PHE A 96 -1.92 -5.30 -0.04
C PHE A 96 -1.75 -4.37 -1.23
N ILE A 97 -0.51 -3.99 -1.57
CA ILE A 97 -0.22 -3.07 -2.68
C ILE A 97 -0.78 -3.63 -3.99
N PHE A 98 -0.53 -4.90 -4.32
CA PHE A 98 -1.10 -5.50 -5.53
C PHE A 98 -2.64 -5.46 -5.57
N ASN A 99 -3.30 -5.61 -4.41
CA ASN A 99 -4.74 -5.55 -4.35
C ASN A 99 -5.28 -4.12 -4.43
N VAL A 100 -4.55 -3.09 -3.95
CA VAL A 100 -4.87 -1.68 -4.20
C VAL A 100 -4.94 -1.42 -5.71
N PHE A 101 -3.91 -1.81 -6.45
CA PHE A 101 -3.91 -1.70 -7.92
C PHE A 101 -5.05 -2.46 -8.58
N GLY A 102 -5.22 -3.73 -8.22
CA GLY A 102 -6.26 -4.56 -8.79
C GLY A 102 -7.66 -4.03 -8.50
N ALA A 103 -7.87 -3.39 -7.35
CA ALA A 103 -9.13 -2.76 -6.98
C ALA A 103 -9.44 -1.57 -7.90
N ILE A 104 -8.48 -0.68 -8.11
CA ILE A 104 -8.61 0.46 -9.04
C ILE A 104 -8.88 -0.01 -10.47
N ASP A 105 -8.14 -1.01 -10.94
CA ASP A 105 -8.37 -1.58 -12.28
C ASP A 105 -9.78 -2.17 -12.38
N ASN A 106 -10.26 -2.83 -11.32
CA ASN A 106 -11.64 -3.32 -11.30
C ASN A 106 -12.66 -2.19 -11.38
N LEU A 107 -12.46 -1.06 -10.70
CA LEU A 107 -13.33 0.13 -10.86
C LEU A 107 -13.37 0.62 -12.31
N ALA A 108 -12.21 0.73 -12.96
CA ALA A 108 -12.12 1.12 -14.37
C ALA A 108 -12.89 0.14 -15.28
N TRP A 109 -12.73 -1.16 -15.04
CA TRP A 109 -13.38 -2.21 -15.82
C TRP A 109 -14.90 -2.26 -15.61
N ILE A 110 -15.39 -2.01 -14.40
CA ILE A 110 -16.84 -1.89 -14.12
C ILE A 110 -17.40 -0.75 -14.95
N TRP A 111 -16.77 0.43 -14.89
CA TRP A 111 -17.21 1.60 -15.65
C TRP A 111 -17.19 1.39 -17.16
N MET A 112 -16.07 0.93 -17.72
CA MET A 112 -15.94 0.73 -19.16
C MET A 112 -16.92 -0.31 -19.69
N ALA A 113 -17.16 -1.38 -18.93
CA ALA A 113 -18.12 -2.41 -19.32
C ALA A 113 -19.57 -1.90 -19.26
N GLU A 114 -19.93 -1.09 -18.26
CA GLU A 114 -21.28 -0.58 -18.09
C GLU A 114 -21.61 0.57 -19.06
N ASN A 115 -20.72 1.56 -19.19
CA ASN A 115 -20.90 2.71 -20.07
C ASN A 115 -20.80 2.32 -21.57
N GLY A 116 -20.11 1.21 -21.88
CA GLY A 116 -20.04 0.67 -23.23
C GLY A 116 -19.29 1.55 -24.23
N GLN A 117 -18.47 2.48 -23.74
CA GLN A 117 -17.72 3.41 -24.57
C GLN A 117 -16.71 2.69 -25.46
N LYS A 118 -16.61 3.20 -26.69
CA LYS A 118 -15.72 2.70 -27.73
C LYS A 118 -14.88 3.85 -28.26
N ARG A 119 -13.84 3.53 -29.02
CA ARG A 119 -13.07 4.51 -29.77
C ARG A 119 -13.93 5.12 -30.88
N ALA A 120 -13.48 6.25 -31.45
CA ALA A 120 -14.18 6.94 -32.54
C ALA A 120 -14.43 6.03 -33.76
N ASP A 121 -13.55 5.05 -34.00
CA ASP A 121 -13.69 4.04 -35.06
C ASP A 121 -14.66 2.89 -34.70
N GLY A 122 -15.32 2.95 -33.55
CA GLY A 122 -16.24 1.93 -33.05
C GLY A 122 -15.54 0.68 -32.50
N THR A 123 -14.21 0.66 -32.39
CA THR A 123 -13.46 -0.46 -31.80
C THR A 123 -13.37 -0.35 -30.27
N PRO A 124 -13.23 -1.48 -29.54
CA PRO A 124 -13.03 -1.44 -28.10
C PRO A 124 -11.76 -0.70 -27.70
N ILE A 125 -11.76 -0.06 -26.52
CA ILE A 125 -10.53 0.41 -25.90
C ILE A 125 -9.67 -0.82 -25.58
N ARG A 126 -8.41 -0.81 -26.01
CA ARG A 126 -7.44 -1.88 -25.72
C ARG A 126 -7.29 -2.07 -24.21
N ASP A 127 -7.27 -3.31 -23.75
CA ASP A 127 -7.22 -3.67 -22.32
C ASP A 127 -6.13 -2.94 -21.54
N GLY A 128 -4.91 -2.80 -22.10
CA GLY A 128 -3.80 -2.09 -21.45
C GLY A 128 -4.00 -0.57 -21.27
N TYR A 129 -5.07 0.00 -21.85
CA TYR A 129 -5.43 1.41 -21.72
C TYR A 129 -6.62 1.61 -20.77
N VAL A 130 -7.21 0.52 -20.25
CA VAL A 130 -8.29 0.59 -19.26
C VAL A 130 -7.68 0.76 -17.87
N GLY A 131 -7.91 1.92 -17.26
CA GLY A 131 -7.42 2.26 -15.93
C GLY A 131 -7.91 3.65 -15.51
N LEU A 132 -7.60 4.04 -14.28
CA LEU A 132 -7.93 5.36 -13.73
C LEU A 132 -6.68 6.23 -13.48
N GLY A 133 -5.50 5.79 -13.90
CA GLY A 133 -4.26 6.54 -13.78
C GLY A 133 -4.20 7.76 -14.72
N PRO A 134 -3.22 8.67 -14.52
CA PRO A 134 -3.09 9.89 -15.31
C PRO A 134 -2.95 9.64 -16.81
N ASP A 135 -2.30 8.53 -17.19
CA ASP A 135 -2.10 8.15 -18.60
C ASP A 135 -3.35 7.51 -19.24
N ASN A 136 -4.37 7.16 -18.45
CA ASN A 136 -5.63 6.57 -18.94
C ASN A 136 -6.65 7.64 -19.35
N THR A 137 -6.20 8.65 -20.09
CA THR A 137 -7.00 9.82 -20.49
C THR A 137 -8.30 9.45 -21.22
N ALA A 138 -8.25 8.40 -22.05
CA ALA A 138 -9.42 7.92 -22.77
C ALA A 138 -10.53 7.40 -21.85
N VAL A 139 -10.18 6.76 -20.71
CA VAL A 139 -11.17 6.33 -19.72
C VAL A 139 -11.62 7.51 -18.88
N ARG A 140 -10.67 8.30 -18.36
CA ARG A 140 -10.98 9.47 -17.52
C ARG A 140 -11.91 10.47 -18.22
N GLY A 141 -11.70 10.72 -19.51
CA GLY A 141 -12.54 11.63 -20.29
C GLY A 141 -13.99 11.18 -20.50
N THR A 142 -14.34 9.95 -20.10
CA THR A 142 -15.73 9.46 -20.12
C THR A 142 -16.47 9.67 -18.81
N LEU A 143 -15.77 10.03 -17.73
CA LEU A 143 -16.34 10.28 -16.40
C LEU A 143 -16.84 11.74 -16.29
N SER A 144 -17.64 12.04 -15.27
CA SER A 144 -18.02 13.43 -14.97
C SER A 144 -16.81 14.34 -14.77
N GLN A 145 -16.99 15.66 -15.01
CA GLN A 145 -15.92 16.63 -14.77
C GLN A 145 -15.49 16.65 -13.30
N GLU A 146 -16.43 16.50 -12.36
CA GLU A 146 -16.15 16.43 -10.92
C GLU A 146 -15.19 15.29 -10.59
N LEU A 147 -15.45 14.09 -11.13
CA LEU A 147 -14.58 12.94 -10.89
C LEU A 147 -13.25 13.06 -11.62
N GLN A 148 -13.21 13.66 -12.81
CA GLN A 148 -11.96 13.95 -13.50
C GLN A 148 -11.07 14.89 -12.67
N ASP A 149 -11.64 15.95 -12.11
CA ASP A 149 -10.93 16.91 -11.26
C ASP A 149 -10.41 16.24 -9.99
N TYR A 150 -11.21 15.38 -9.35
CA TYR A 150 -10.77 14.56 -8.22
C TYR A 150 -9.63 13.61 -8.59
N LEU A 151 -9.74 12.86 -9.69
CA LEU A 151 -8.68 11.93 -10.11
C LEU A 151 -7.36 12.65 -10.38
N LYS A 152 -7.41 13.90 -10.85
CA LYS A 152 -6.23 14.75 -11.03
C LYS A 152 -5.55 15.09 -9.70
N THR A 153 -6.29 15.27 -8.61
CA THR A 153 -5.69 15.47 -7.28
C THR A 153 -4.96 14.22 -6.77
N LEU A 154 -5.22 13.05 -7.37
CA LEU A 154 -4.59 11.78 -7.03
C LEU A 154 -3.42 11.41 -7.96
N ASP A 155 -3.04 12.24 -8.92
CA ASP A 155 -2.02 11.88 -9.91
C ASP A 155 -0.67 11.51 -9.28
N ASP A 156 -0.25 12.23 -8.25
CA ASP A 156 0.98 11.90 -7.51
C ASP A 156 0.87 10.57 -6.77
N TRP A 157 -0.30 10.30 -6.18
CA TRP A 157 -0.60 9.02 -5.53
C TRP A 157 -0.58 7.87 -6.54
N PHE A 158 -1.15 8.04 -7.73
CA PHE A 158 -1.06 7.06 -8.81
C PHE A 158 0.37 6.79 -9.26
N ARG A 159 1.20 7.83 -9.40
CA ARG A 159 2.62 7.66 -9.78
C ARG A 159 3.40 6.93 -8.69
N TYR A 160 3.19 7.32 -7.43
CA TYR A 160 3.74 6.62 -6.26
C TYR A 160 3.37 5.13 -6.30
N LEU A 161 2.07 4.85 -6.39
CA LEU A 161 1.54 3.50 -6.38
C LEU A 161 2.19 2.72 -7.53
N THR A 162 2.10 3.24 -8.76
CA THR A 162 2.71 2.68 -9.99
C THR A 162 4.18 2.29 -9.79
N GLY A 163 4.99 3.17 -9.20
CA GLY A 163 6.38 2.87 -8.86
C GLY A 163 6.55 1.63 -7.98
N LEU A 164 5.67 1.42 -7.01
CA LEU A 164 5.64 0.22 -6.16
C LEU A 164 5.27 -1.04 -6.93
N ARG A 165 4.26 -1.02 -7.81
CA ARG A 165 3.95 -2.20 -8.66
C ARG A 165 5.12 -2.55 -9.56
N HIS A 166 5.75 -1.57 -10.20
CA HIS A 166 6.90 -1.85 -11.05
C HIS A 166 8.05 -2.44 -10.24
N ALA A 167 8.29 -1.96 -9.02
CA ALA A 167 9.25 -2.57 -8.11
C ALA A 167 8.90 -4.03 -7.82
N LEU A 168 7.66 -4.29 -7.37
CA LEU A 168 7.18 -5.61 -7.00
C LEU A 168 7.14 -6.62 -8.17
N ALA A 169 6.75 -6.17 -9.36
CA ALA A 169 6.55 -7.06 -10.50
C ALA A 169 7.82 -7.30 -11.33
N HIS A 170 8.76 -6.35 -11.32
CA HIS A 170 9.85 -6.32 -12.31
C HIS A 170 11.23 -5.97 -11.75
N ARG A 171 11.33 -5.54 -10.49
CA ARG A 171 12.60 -5.13 -9.87
C ARG A 171 12.78 -5.79 -8.50
N ILE A 172 13.31 -5.06 -7.52
CA ILE A 172 13.46 -5.52 -6.15
C ILE A 172 12.11 -5.32 -5.44
N PRO A 173 11.55 -6.36 -4.81
CA PRO A 173 10.28 -6.22 -4.12
C PRO A 173 10.42 -5.40 -2.83
N LEU A 174 9.30 -4.86 -2.37
CA LEU A 174 9.24 -4.15 -1.08
C LEU A 174 9.62 -5.09 0.06
N TYR A 175 10.40 -4.60 1.02
CA TYR A 175 10.69 -5.32 2.25
C TYR A 175 10.74 -4.36 3.44
N ILE A 176 10.53 -4.91 4.64
CA ILE A 176 10.75 -4.20 5.90
C ILE A 176 12.23 -4.39 6.29
N PRO A 177 13.03 -3.31 6.40
CA PRO A 177 14.39 -3.41 6.92
C PRO A 177 14.39 -3.97 8.35
N PRO A 178 15.27 -4.92 8.69
CA PRO A 178 15.26 -5.57 10.00
C PRO A 178 15.57 -4.57 11.13
N TYR A 179 16.41 -3.58 10.85
CA TYR A 179 16.73 -2.47 11.73
C TYR A 179 17.39 -1.35 10.92
N VAL A 180 17.50 -0.16 11.51
CA VAL A 180 18.29 0.97 11.05
C VAL A 180 19.36 1.30 12.09
N ILE A 181 20.45 1.92 11.64
CA ILE A 181 21.50 2.47 12.49
C ILE A 181 21.38 3.99 12.43
N GLU A 182 21.38 4.64 13.59
CA GLU A 182 21.36 6.11 13.65
C GLU A 182 22.75 6.65 13.28
N GLU A 183 22.80 7.83 12.67
CA GLU A 183 24.05 8.46 12.20
C GLU A 183 25.12 8.53 13.32
N LYS A 184 24.69 8.85 14.54
CA LYS A 184 25.58 8.92 15.72
C LYS A 184 26.21 7.57 16.09
N ASP A 185 25.56 6.46 15.74
CA ASP A 185 25.96 5.09 16.08
C ASP A 185 26.69 4.39 14.91
N GLU A 186 26.76 5.01 13.72
CA GLU A 186 27.40 4.42 12.53
C GLU A 186 28.87 4.06 12.76
N ALA A 187 29.63 4.95 13.40
CA ALA A 187 31.05 4.71 13.64
C ALA A 187 31.26 3.50 14.55
N ALA A 188 30.45 3.38 15.61
CA ALA A 188 30.48 2.24 16.52
C ALA A 188 30.05 0.95 15.81
N TYR A 189 29.01 1.02 14.96
CA TYR A 189 28.53 -0.12 14.20
C TYR A 189 29.62 -0.69 13.27
N ARG A 190 30.33 0.17 12.53
CA ARG A 190 31.44 -0.22 11.64
C ARG A 190 32.65 -0.76 12.40
N ASP A 191 32.94 -0.22 13.58
CA ASP A 191 33.99 -0.74 14.46
C ASP A 191 33.67 -2.17 14.93
N PHE A 192 32.42 -2.45 15.27
CA PHE A 192 31.99 -3.83 15.55
C PHE A 192 32.14 -4.75 14.34
N GLU A 193 31.77 -4.33 13.12
CA GLU A 193 31.96 -5.15 11.90
C GLU A 193 33.43 -5.54 11.70
N ALA A 194 34.34 -4.58 11.87
CA ALA A 194 35.77 -4.81 11.72
C ALA A 194 36.30 -5.83 12.75
N LYS A 195 35.88 -5.70 14.02
CA LYS A 195 36.25 -6.63 15.10
C LYS A 195 35.64 -8.02 14.91
N MET A 196 34.39 -8.10 14.45
CA MET A 196 33.74 -9.36 14.09
C MET A 196 34.48 -10.07 12.96
N ALA A 197 34.88 -9.34 11.92
CA ALA A 197 35.67 -9.90 10.83
C ALA A 197 37.03 -10.45 11.31
N GLU A 198 37.67 -9.80 12.27
CA GLU A 198 38.90 -10.29 12.90
C GLU A 198 38.67 -11.55 13.74
N ALA A 199 37.68 -11.55 14.62
CA ALA A 199 37.31 -12.72 15.43
C ALA A 199 37.00 -13.94 14.54
N GLY A 200 36.26 -13.72 13.45
CA GLY A 200 35.94 -14.75 12.45
C GLY A 200 37.19 -15.31 11.74
N ARG A 201 38.16 -14.45 11.37
CA ARG A 201 39.44 -14.91 10.78
C ARG A 201 40.27 -15.75 11.76
N ASN A 202 40.19 -15.44 13.05
CA ASN A 202 40.92 -16.14 14.11
C ASN A 202 40.19 -17.40 14.62
N GLY A 203 38.98 -17.68 14.12
CA GLY A 203 38.15 -18.80 14.58
C GLY A 203 37.57 -18.61 15.99
N ASP A 204 37.59 -17.39 16.53
CA ASP A 204 37.01 -17.07 17.83
C ASP A 204 35.51 -16.75 17.70
N PHE A 205 34.71 -17.81 17.54
CA PHE A 205 33.26 -17.69 17.36
C PHE A 205 32.54 -17.15 18.61
N LYS A 206 33.12 -17.36 19.81
CA LYS A 206 32.52 -16.84 21.04
C LYS A 206 32.60 -15.31 21.09
N GLU A 207 33.74 -14.76 20.71
CA GLU A 207 33.90 -13.31 20.62
C GLU A 207 33.08 -12.73 19.46
N TYR A 208 33.00 -13.43 18.33
CA TYR A 208 32.13 -13.05 17.22
C TYR A 208 30.67 -12.89 17.68
N ASP A 209 30.13 -13.88 18.40
CA ASP A 209 28.75 -13.86 18.89
C ASP A 209 28.52 -12.73 19.90
N ARG A 210 29.48 -12.49 20.80
CA ARG A 210 29.43 -11.38 21.75
C ARG A 210 29.39 -10.03 21.05
N LEU A 211 30.28 -9.81 20.07
CA LEU A 211 30.35 -8.56 19.30
C LEU A 211 29.09 -8.35 18.45
N SER A 212 28.57 -9.42 17.83
CA SER A 212 27.32 -9.41 17.08
C SER A 212 26.14 -8.97 17.96
N ALA A 213 26.06 -9.48 19.21
CA ALA A 213 25.05 -9.07 20.17
C ALA A 213 25.16 -7.59 20.58
N GLU A 214 26.38 -7.08 20.81
CA GLU A 214 26.61 -5.66 21.12
C GLU A 214 26.28 -4.75 19.92
N GLN A 215 26.67 -5.15 18.71
CA GLN A 215 26.36 -4.43 17.48
C GLN A 215 24.84 -4.33 17.27
N LEU A 216 24.10 -5.42 17.50
CA LEU A 216 22.65 -5.44 17.34
C LEU A 216 21.93 -4.49 18.32
N ARG A 217 22.53 -4.16 19.47
CA ARG A 217 21.99 -3.15 20.40
C ARG A 217 22.01 -1.74 19.83
N LEU A 218 22.81 -1.47 18.80
CA LEU A 218 22.77 -0.21 18.05
C LEU A 218 21.58 -0.16 17.08
N GLY A 219 21.04 -1.32 16.70
CA GLY A 219 19.88 -1.44 15.83
C GLY A 219 18.62 -0.82 16.43
N ARG A 220 17.86 -0.10 15.60
CA ARG A 220 16.53 0.43 15.93
C ARG A 220 15.52 -0.09 14.92
N PHE A 221 14.35 -0.50 15.40
CA PHE A 221 13.25 -0.79 14.49
C PHE A 221 12.62 0.53 14.01
N ARG A 222 12.30 0.59 12.72
CA ARG A 222 11.46 1.64 12.13
C ARG A 222 10.41 0.95 11.27
N PRO A 223 9.13 1.35 11.36
CA PRO A 223 8.04 0.73 10.61
C PRO A 223 8.05 1.19 9.15
N TRP A 224 9.17 0.92 8.47
CA TRP A 224 9.44 1.35 7.12
C TRP A 224 9.38 0.19 6.14
N ILE A 225 8.96 0.49 4.92
CA ILE A 225 9.14 -0.38 3.75
C ILE A 225 9.95 0.35 2.70
N GLN A 226 10.74 -0.40 1.95
CA GLN A 226 11.55 0.11 0.86
C GLN A 226 11.81 -0.98 -0.19
N HIS A 227 12.22 -0.58 -1.39
CA HIS A 227 12.59 -1.53 -2.45
C HIS A 227 14.05 -1.42 -2.89
N SER A 228 14.75 -0.29 -2.70
CA SER A 228 16.17 -0.20 -3.07
C SER A 228 16.86 0.96 -2.36
N PHE A 229 18.04 0.69 -1.81
CA PHE A 229 18.93 1.73 -1.27
C PHE A 229 19.62 2.54 -2.38
N GLN A 230 19.88 1.92 -3.55
CA GLN A 230 20.64 2.56 -4.63
C GLN A 230 19.77 3.43 -5.55
N GLU A 231 18.46 3.23 -5.53
CA GLU A 231 17.53 4.02 -6.35
C GLU A 231 17.01 5.27 -5.63
N ASN A 232 17.61 5.66 -4.49
CA ASN A 232 17.14 6.73 -3.62
C ASN A 232 15.65 6.59 -3.26
N ALA A 233 15.15 5.35 -3.14
CA ALA A 233 13.78 5.10 -2.76
C ALA A 233 13.58 5.58 -1.32
N LYS A 234 12.67 6.55 -1.13
CA LYS A 234 12.35 7.04 0.20
C LYS A 234 11.63 5.94 0.99
N PRO A 235 12.04 5.65 2.24
CA PRO A 235 11.31 4.75 3.10
C PRO A 235 9.87 5.23 3.29
N LEU A 236 8.92 4.31 3.25
CA LEU A 236 7.50 4.58 3.49
C LEU A 236 7.09 4.02 4.83
N VAL A 237 6.32 4.77 5.62
CA VAL A 237 5.82 4.32 6.92
C VAL A 237 4.60 3.43 6.71
N PHE A 238 4.77 2.11 6.84
CA PHE A 238 3.79 1.17 6.28
C PHE A 238 2.44 1.17 6.99
N HIS A 239 2.37 1.37 8.32
CA HIS A 239 1.08 1.42 9.03
C HIS A 239 0.18 2.56 8.53
N ALA A 240 0.75 3.77 8.50
CA ALA A 240 0.04 4.96 8.05
C ALA A 240 -0.31 4.85 6.55
N GLN A 241 0.64 4.38 5.74
CA GLN A 241 0.46 4.28 4.30
C GLN A 241 -0.63 3.28 3.92
N MET A 242 -0.70 2.11 4.57
CA MET A 242 -1.74 1.12 4.27
C MET A 242 -3.15 1.64 4.59
N LEU A 243 -3.32 2.34 5.71
CA LEU A 243 -4.60 2.98 6.03
C LEU A 243 -4.95 4.11 5.05
N ALA A 244 -3.98 4.93 4.68
CA ALA A 244 -4.16 6.00 3.70
C ALA A 244 -4.55 5.44 2.33
N ASP A 245 -3.84 4.43 1.81
CA ASP A 245 -4.12 3.80 0.52
C ASP A 245 -5.50 3.14 0.50
N PHE A 246 -5.90 2.48 1.60
CA PHE A 246 -7.26 1.93 1.72
C PHE A 246 -8.32 3.03 1.70
N ASN A 247 -8.11 4.12 2.43
CA ASN A 247 -9.04 5.26 2.44
C ASN A 247 -9.16 5.93 1.07
N THR A 248 -8.06 6.05 0.32
CA THR A 248 -8.08 6.59 -1.05
C THR A 248 -8.89 5.69 -1.99
N VAL A 249 -8.76 4.36 -1.87
CA VAL A 249 -9.58 3.40 -2.65
C VAL A 249 -11.05 3.49 -2.25
N ASP A 250 -11.35 3.59 -0.95
CA ASP A 250 -12.71 3.77 -0.43
C ASP A 250 -13.38 5.03 -1.00
N GLU A 251 -12.71 6.18 -0.89
CA GLU A 251 -13.21 7.46 -1.41
C GLU A 251 -13.42 7.42 -2.93
N MET A 252 -12.44 6.89 -3.67
CA MET A 252 -12.54 6.74 -5.12
C MET A 252 -13.71 5.84 -5.51
N ALA A 253 -13.89 4.71 -4.82
CA ALA A 253 -14.97 3.78 -5.09
C ALA A 253 -16.34 4.37 -4.77
N LEU A 254 -16.45 5.19 -3.71
CA LEU A 254 -17.67 5.94 -3.39
C LEU A 254 -18.01 6.98 -4.47
N LYS A 255 -17.02 7.70 -5.01
CA LYS A 255 -17.24 8.65 -6.10
C LYS A 255 -17.62 7.94 -7.40
N MET A 256 -17.00 6.80 -7.70
CA MET A 256 -17.41 5.95 -8.83
C MET A 256 -18.87 5.49 -8.74
N LEU A 257 -19.39 5.23 -7.53
CA LEU A 257 -20.81 4.92 -7.36
C LEU A 257 -21.73 6.06 -7.83
N GLY A 258 -21.31 7.30 -7.63
CA GLY A 258 -22.03 8.49 -8.13
C GLY A 258 -22.16 8.53 -9.66
N GLU A 259 -21.13 8.05 -10.36
CA GLU A 259 -21.16 7.94 -11.83
C GLU A 259 -22.24 6.96 -12.31
N TYR A 260 -22.37 5.81 -11.64
CA TYR A 260 -23.38 4.80 -12.02
C TYR A 260 -24.81 5.28 -11.78
N VAL A 261 -25.05 5.99 -10.66
CA VAL A 261 -26.36 6.60 -10.38
C VAL A 261 -26.70 7.63 -11.46
N SER A 262 -25.73 8.45 -11.86
CA SER A 262 -25.91 9.45 -12.91
C SER A 262 -26.19 8.81 -14.28
N LEU A 263 -25.49 7.70 -14.60
CA LEU A 263 -25.70 6.92 -15.82
C LEU A 263 -27.09 6.27 -15.86
N ALA A 264 -27.56 5.71 -14.75
CA ALA A 264 -28.89 5.10 -14.64
C ALA A 264 -30.02 6.13 -14.85
N ASN A 265 -29.82 7.36 -14.39
CA ASN A 265 -30.77 8.46 -14.54
C ASN A 265 -30.70 9.19 -15.90
N GLY A 266 -29.90 8.69 -16.85
CA GLY A 266 -29.78 9.29 -18.19
C GLY A 266 -28.94 10.57 -18.25
N GLY A 267 -28.14 10.85 -17.22
CA GLY A 267 -27.44 12.11 -17.00
C GLY A 267 -26.24 12.42 -17.91
N PHE A 268 -25.90 11.56 -18.88
CA PHE A 268 -24.78 11.82 -19.80
C PHE A 268 -25.29 12.04 -21.22
N THR A 269 -25.23 13.30 -21.66
CA THR A 269 -25.28 13.63 -23.08
C THR A 269 -24.08 12.94 -23.74
N ARG A 270 -24.33 11.98 -24.64
CA ARG A 270 -23.25 11.36 -25.41
C ARG A 270 -22.50 12.48 -26.15
N LEU A 271 -21.25 12.72 -25.78
CA LEU A 271 -20.34 13.49 -26.63
C LEU A 271 -20.20 12.69 -27.94
N ALA A 272 -20.71 13.28 -29.01
CA ALA A 272 -20.62 12.78 -30.37
C ALA A 272 -19.19 12.96 -30.92
#